data_AF-A0A1Z5KVJ4-F1
#
_entry.id   AF-A0A1Z5KVJ4-F1
#
_cell.length_a   1.000
_cell.length_b   1.000
_cell.length_c   1.000
_cell.angle_alpha   90.00
_cell.angle_beta   90.00
_cell.angle_gamma   90.00
#
_symmetry.space_group_name_H-M   'P 1'
#
loop_
_entity.id
_entity.type
_entity.pdbx_description
1 polymer ?
#
loop_
_entity_poly.entity_id
_entity_poly.type
_entity_poly.pdbx_seq_one_letter_code
_entity_poly.pdbx_strand_id
1 'polypeptide(L)'
;MTTPTPQCEQKTGKRGRSVGTKWSSKKIRWEAQKRKEERIAMNEVFKVKSIDSDIKQMQEKAEQTQLRNEERLAERMYKPHKMSRFKFEEPDLELKLAEELTDSLLKLKQEGSVLEDRYKSLQKRNVLETRKRHKAVVKYKPKTALKRDHRLFVEAEAKKWGQ
;
A
#
# COMPACT_ATOMS: atom_id res chain seq x y z
N MET A 1 -55.27 -16.96 80.79
CA MET A 1 -54.03 -17.11 80.01
C MET A 1 -54.24 -16.43 78.66
N THR A 2 -53.75 -15.20 78.53
CA THR A 2 -53.75 -14.41 77.30
C THR A 2 -52.56 -14.82 76.42
N THR A 3 -52.79 -15.10 75.13
CA THR A 3 -51.75 -14.99 74.09
C THR A 3 -52.34 -14.38 72.82
N PRO A 4 -51.59 -13.52 72.11
CA PRO A 4 -52.12 -12.58 71.15
C PRO A 4 -52.21 -13.16 69.73
N THR A 5 -53.23 -12.72 69.00
CA THR A 5 -53.37 -12.89 67.55
C THR A 5 -52.19 -12.23 66.83
N PRO A 6 -51.47 -12.91 65.92
CA PRO A 6 -50.54 -12.20 65.04
C PRO A 6 -51.36 -11.45 63.99
N GLN A 7 -51.31 -10.11 64.05
CA GLN A 7 -51.87 -9.25 63.01
C GLN A 7 -51.13 -9.54 61.69
N CYS A 8 -51.87 -10.03 60.71
CA CYS A 8 -51.43 -10.11 59.32
C CYS A 8 -51.28 -8.69 58.76
N GLU A 9 -50.05 -8.22 58.63
CA GLU A 9 -49.74 -6.98 57.93
C GLU A 9 -50.16 -7.09 56.46
N GLN A 10 -51.16 -6.29 56.10
CA GLN A 10 -51.62 -6.09 54.73
C GLN A 10 -50.49 -5.47 53.88
N LYS A 11 -49.63 -6.30 53.28
CA LYS A 11 -48.57 -5.86 52.37
C LYS A 11 -49.16 -5.43 51.01
N THR A 12 -49.26 -4.11 50.87
CA THR A 12 -49.36 -3.27 49.66
C THR A 12 -49.46 -3.97 48.28
N GLY A 13 -50.68 -4.03 47.72
CA GLY A 13 -51.01 -4.58 46.40
C GLY A 13 -50.49 -3.82 45.16
N LYS A 14 -49.53 -2.89 45.31
CA LYS A 14 -48.99 -2.10 44.16
C LYS A 14 -47.77 -2.74 43.48
N ARG A 15 -47.04 -3.66 44.14
CA ARG A 15 -45.88 -4.34 43.54
C ARG A 15 -46.27 -5.45 42.54
N GLY A 16 -47.38 -6.14 42.74
CA GLY A 16 -47.86 -7.20 41.83
C GLY A 16 -48.35 -6.69 40.46
N ARG A 17 -48.97 -5.50 40.42
CA ARG A 17 -49.48 -4.89 39.17
C ARG A 17 -48.36 -4.47 38.23
N SER A 18 -47.29 -3.81 38.73
CA SER A 18 -46.15 -3.39 37.89
C SER A 18 -45.29 -4.56 37.40
N VAL A 19 -45.34 -5.67 38.13
CA VAL A 19 -44.74 -6.94 37.73
C VAL A 19 -45.59 -7.55 36.60
N GLY A 20 -46.91 -7.66 36.76
CA GLY A 20 -47.84 -8.14 35.72
C GLY A 20 -47.79 -7.35 34.40
N THR A 21 -47.77 -6.01 34.44
CA THR A 21 -47.63 -5.16 33.24
C THR A 21 -46.27 -5.35 32.56
N LYS A 22 -45.22 -5.65 33.34
CA LYS A 22 -43.88 -5.92 32.82
C LYS A 22 -43.80 -7.29 32.13
N TRP A 23 -44.44 -8.32 32.69
CA TRP A 23 -44.56 -9.63 32.04
C TRP A 23 -45.41 -9.58 30.76
N SER A 24 -46.51 -8.83 30.75
CA SER A 24 -47.33 -8.66 29.53
C SER A 24 -46.57 -7.89 28.44
N SER A 25 -45.88 -6.81 28.82
CA SER A 25 -45.02 -6.06 27.89
C SER A 25 -43.89 -6.92 27.33
N LYS A 26 -43.34 -7.83 28.14
CA LYS A 26 -42.29 -8.78 27.72
C LYS A 26 -42.83 -9.81 26.73
N LYS A 27 -44.03 -10.33 26.96
CA LYS A 27 -44.71 -11.26 26.04
C LYS A 27 -45.03 -10.60 24.69
N ILE A 28 -45.60 -9.40 24.71
CA ILE A 28 -45.88 -8.62 23.49
C ILE A 28 -44.59 -8.34 22.69
N ARG A 29 -43.49 -7.99 23.38
CA ARG A 29 -42.18 -7.81 22.72
C ARG A 29 -41.66 -9.10 22.09
N TRP A 30 -41.82 -10.23 22.76
CA TRP A 30 -41.39 -11.54 22.26
C TRP A 30 -42.20 -11.97 21.02
N GLU A 31 -43.53 -11.80 21.05
CA GLU A 31 -44.40 -12.05 19.90
C GLU A 31 -44.08 -11.12 18.73
N ALA A 32 -43.82 -9.84 19.00
CA ALA A 32 -43.38 -8.88 17.98
C ALA A 32 -42.03 -9.25 17.36
N GLN A 33 -41.08 -9.78 18.16
CA GLN A 33 -39.81 -10.31 17.65
C GLN A 33 -40.03 -11.53 16.77
N LYS A 34 -40.86 -12.49 17.19
CA LYS A 34 -41.20 -13.68 16.40
C LYS A 34 -41.83 -13.31 15.06
N ARG A 35 -42.80 -12.41 15.07
CA ARG A 35 -43.43 -11.91 13.83
C ARG A 35 -42.45 -11.16 12.92
N LYS A 36 -41.47 -10.47 13.51
CA LYS A 36 -40.40 -9.80 12.76
C LYS A 36 -39.45 -10.83 12.13
N GLU A 37 -39.08 -11.89 12.85
CA GLU A 37 -38.25 -13.00 12.36
C GLU A 37 -38.92 -13.73 11.20
N GLU A 38 -40.20 -14.11 11.34
CA GLU A 38 -40.99 -14.76 10.28
C GLU A 38 -41.10 -13.88 9.04
N ARG A 39 -41.30 -12.57 9.22
CA ARG A 39 -41.30 -11.61 8.11
C ARG A 39 -39.93 -11.51 7.43
N ILE A 40 -38.83 -11.54 8.18
CA ILE A 40 -37.49 -11.54 7.61
C ILE A 40 -37.24 -12.82 6.81
N ALA A 41 -37.59 -13.98 7.36
CA ALA A 41 -37.46 -15.28 6.69
C ALA A 41 -38.27 -15.34 5.38
N MET A 42 -39.52 -14.86 5.38
CA MET A 42 -40.30 -14.74 4.15
C MET A 42 -39.64 -13.78 3.13
N ASN A 43 -39.02 -12.70 3.61
CA ASN A 43 -38.34 -11.73 2.75
C ASN A 43 -36.98 -12.21 2.21
N GLU A 44 -36.38 -13.27 2.76
CA GLU A 44 -35.13 -13.84 2.24
C GLU A 44 -35.30 -14.42 0.84
N VAL A 45 -36.48 -14.97 0.53
CA VAL A 45 -36.82 -15.49 -0.81
C VAL A 45 -36.70 -14.40 -1.88
N PHE A 46 -37.00 -13.14 -1.55
CA PHE A 46 -36.89 -12.03 -2.49
C PHE A 46 -35.44 -11.54 -2.69
N LYS A 47 -34.50 -11.95 -1.83
CA LYS A 47 -33.07 -11.61 -1.96
C LYS A 47 -32.33 -12.49 -2.95
N VAL A 48 -32.94 -13.58 -3.43
CA VAL A 48 -32.30 -14.52 -4.36
C VAL A 48 -31.76 -13.78 -5.59
N LYS A 49 -32.52 -12.84 -6.16
CA LYS A 49 -32.07 -12.04 -7.32
C LYS A 49 -30.86 -11.16 -7.03
N SER A 50 -30.79 -10.55 -5.84
CA SER A 50 -29.61 -9.76 -5.45
C SER A 50 -28.40 -10.66 -5.19
N ILE A 51 -28.61 -11.83 -4.59
CA ILE A 51 -27.54 -12.81 -4.37
C ILE A 51 -27.00 -13.30 -5.72
N ASP A 52 -27.86 -13.59 -6.69
CA ASP A 52 -27.45 -13.99 -8.04
C ASP A 52 -26.68 -12.89 -8.76
N SER A 53 -27.09 -11.62 -8.63
CA SER A 53 -26.32 -10.51 -9.19
C SER A 53 -24.96 -10.35 -8.53
N ASP A 54 -24.89 -10.57 -7.21
CA ASP A 54 -23.64 -10.50 -6.46
C ASP A 54 -22.70 -11.63 -6.85
N ILE A 55 -23.22 -12.86 -7.04
CA ILE A 55 -22.46 -14.01 -7.54
C ILE A 55 -21.89 -13.71 -8.93
N LYS A 56 -22.70 -13.18 -9.85
CA LYS A 56 -22.24 -12.83 -11.21
C LYS A 56 -21.14 -11.78 -11.19
N GLN A 57 -21.30 -10.71 -10.40
CA GLN A 57 -20.27 -9.69 -10.25
C GLN A 57 -18.99 -10.24 -9.63
N MET A 58 -19.10 -11.19 -8.70
CA MET A 58 -17.96 -11.86 -8.09
C MET A 58 -17.23 -12.75 -9.09
N GLN A 59 -17.96 -13.51 -9.92
CA GLN A 59 -17.42 -14.32 -11.00
C GLN A 59 -16.68 -13.46 -12.02
N GLU A 60 -17.30 -12.38 -12.50
CA GLU A 60 -16.67 -11.47 -13.46
C GLU A 60 -15.38 -10.85 -12.91
N LYS A 61 -15.39 -10.41 -11.64
CA LYS A 61 -14.17 -9.89 -10.98
C LYS A 61 -13.09 -10.97 -10.83
N ALA A 62 -13.49 -12.20 -10.53
CA ALA A 62 -12.57 -13.33 -10.41
C ALA A 62 -11.94 -13.65 -11.77
N GLU A 63 -12.73 -13.73 -12.83
CA GLU A 63 -12.26 -13.95 -14.20
C GLU A 63 -11.30 -12.83 -14.65
N GLN A 64 -11.66 -11.56 -14.44
CA GLN A 64 -10.77 -10.44 -14.74
C GLN A 64 -9.45 -10.51 -13.95
N THR A 65 -9.50 -10.97 -12.70
CA THR A 65 -8.30 -11.15 -11.88
C THR A 65 -7.44 -12.31 -12.36
N GLN A 66 -8.06 -13.42 -12.78
CA GLN A 66 -7.38 -14.57 -13.38
C GLN A 66 -6.67 -14.17 -14.68
N LEU A 67 -7.38 -13.53 -15.61
CA LEU A 67 -6.80 -13.03 -16.86
C LEU A 67 -5.59 -12.12 -16.61
N ARG A 68 -5.72 -11.14 -15.70
CA ARG A 68 -4.60 -10.26 -15.32
C ARG A 68 -3.43 -11.01 -14.70
N ASN A 69 -3.69 -12.08 -13.96
CA ASN A 69 -2.63 -12.90 -13.36
C ASN A 69 -1.93 -13.76 -14.41
N GLU A 70 -2.67 -14.31 -15.37
CA GLU A 70 -2.13 -15.05 -16.52
C GLU A 70 -1.28 -14.15 -17.42
N GLU A 71 -1.77 -12.97 -17.78
CA GLU A 71 -1.02 -11.94 -18.51
C GLU A 71 0.28 -11.59 -17.77
N ARG A 72 0.21 -11.34 -16.45
CA ARG A 72 1.38 -11.03 -15.63
C ARG A 72 2.36 -12.21 -15.57
N LEU A 73 1.87 -13.44 -15.51
CA LEU A 73 2.72 -14.63 -15.50
C LEU A 73 3.45 -14.79 -16.83
N ALA A 74 2.74 -14.63 -17.95
CA ALA A 74 3.31 -14.64 -19.29
C ALA A 74 4.38 -13.55 -19.44
N GLU A 75 4.07 -12.31 -19.04
CA GLU A 75 5.04 -11.21 -19.06
C GLU A 75 6.28 -11.48 -18.20
N ARG A 76 6.10 -12.10 -17.03
CA ARG A 76 7.19 -12.43 -16.10
C ARG A 76 8.14 -13.48 -16.66
N MET A 77 7.69 -14.34 -17.57
CA MET A 77 8.55 -15.33 -18.23
C MET A 77 9.52 -14.68 -19.23
N TYR A 78 9.08 -13.66 -19.95
CA TYR A 78 9.89 -13.00 -20.98
C TYR A 78 10.68 -11.79 -20.48
N LYS A 79 10.20 -11.12 -19.43
CA LYS A 79 10.85 -9.92 -18.86
C LYS A 79 11.83 -10.29 -17.74
N PRO A 80 12.96 -9.58 -17.60
CA PRO A 80 13.85 -9.73 -16.45
C PRO A 80 13.12 -9.48 -15.12
N HIS A 81 13.53 -10.21 -14.08
CA HIS A 81 12.94 -10.06 -12.75
C HIS A 81 13.41 -8.76 -12.10
N LYS A 82 12.53 -8.15 -11.32
CA LYS A 82 12.87 -6.91 -10.60
C LYS A 82 13.54 -7.26 -9.27
N MET A 83 14.87 -7.20 -9.22
CA MET A 83 15.64 -7.50 -8.00
C MET A 83 15.77 -6.30 -7.03
N SER A 84 15.75 -5.07 -7.53
CA SER A 84 15.92 -3.85 -6.71
C SER A 84 14.76 -2.87 -6.88
N ARG A 85 14.82 -1.71 -6.20
CA ARG A 85 13.88 -0.59 -6.42
C ARG A 85 13.81 -0.16 -7.88
N PHE A 86 14.93 -0.21 -8.60
CA PHE A 86 15.07 0.26 -9.98
C PHE A 86 14.71 -0.84 -10.98
N LYS A 87 14.05 -0.47 -12.08
CA LYS A 87 13.77 -1.40 -13.19
C LYS A 87 15.03 -1.60 -14.03
N PHE A 88 15.14 -2.76 -14.69
CA PHE A 88 16.17 -2.98 -15.70
C PHE A 88 15.84 -2.13 -16.93
N GLU A 89 16.86 -1.47 -17.47
CA GLU A 89 16.80 -0.64 -18.67
C GLU A 89 17.75 -1.30 -19.68
N GLU A 90 17.21 -1.70 -20.83
CA GLU A 90 18.00 -2.28 -21.92
C GLU A 90 18.98 -1.22 -22.46
N PRO A 91 20.22 -1.61 -22.81
CA PRO A 91 21.16 -0.70 -23.43
C PRO A 91 20.67 -0.28 -24.82
N ASP A 92 21.01 0.94 -25.22
CA ASP A 92 20.72 1.42 -26.56
C ASP A 92 21.54 0.64 -27.59
N LEU A 93 20.94 0.43 -28.77
CA LEU A 93 21.63 -0.24 -29.87
C LEU A 93 22.59 0.73 -30.53
N GLU A 94 23.87 0.40 -30.50
CA GLU A 94 24.91 1.16 -31.19
C GLU A 94 25.00 0.69 -32.64
N LEU A 95 24.34 1.44 -33.54
CA LEU A 95 24.27 1.13 -34.97
C LEU A 95 24.78 2.32 -35.78
N LYS A 96 25.68 2.05 -36.73
CA LYS A 96 26.07 3.03 -37.74
C LYS A 96 24.99 3.17 -38.79
N LEU A 97 24.74 4.41 -39.22
CA LEU A 97 23.93 4.66 -40.41
C LEU A 97 24.73 4.30 -41.67
N ALA A 98 24.03 4.08 -42.78
CA ALA A 98 24.65 3.71 -44.05
C ALA A 98 25.69 4.74 -44.54
N GLU A 99 25.49 6.01 -44.23
CA GLU A 99 26.40 7.11 -44.58
C GLU A 99 27.67 7.14 -43.72
N GLU A 100 27.61 6.59 -42.50
CA GLU A 100 28.73 6.53 -41.55
C GLU A 100 29.53 5.22 -41.66
N LEU A 101 29.01 4.27 -42.42
CA LEU A 101 29.63 2.98 -42.64
C LEU A 101 30.81 3.13 -43.60
N THR A 102 32.01 2.83 -43.11
CA THR A 102 33.24 2.94 -43.92
C THR A 102 33.40 1.72 -44.83
N ASP A 103 33.88 1.94 -46.06
CA ASP A 103 34.14 0.88 -47.06
C ASP A 103 35.17 -0.19 -46.64
N SER A 104 35.97 0.08 -45.59
CA SER A 104 37.06 -0.82 -45.17
C SER A 104 37.07 -1.01 -43.65
N LEU A 105 37.23 -2.26 -43.19
CA LEU A 105 37.27 -2.63 -41.78
C LEU A 105 38.39 -1.94 -40.98
N LEU A 106 39.53 -1.65 -41.62
CA LEU A 106 40.66 -0.98 -40.97
C LEU A 106 40.35 0.47 -40.55
N LYS A 107 39.42 1.13 -41.25
CA LYS A 107 38.98 2.50 -40.94
C LYS A 107 37.82 2.50 -39.94
N LEU A 108 37.23 1.34 -39.67
CA LEU A 108 36.10 1.22 -38.78
C LEU A 108 36.57 1.34 -37.33
N LYS A 109 36.16 2.41 -36.66
CA LYS A 109 36.32 2.50 -35.20
C LYS A 109 35.37 1.51 -34.53
N GLN A 110 35.89 0.83 -33.51
CA GLN A 110 35.08 0.05 -32.57
C GLN A 110 34.07 0.96 -31.88
N GLU A 111 32.83 0.50 -31.80
CA GLU A 111 31.77 1.17 -31.08
C GLU A 111 31.48 0.40 -29.81
N GLY A 112 31.11 1.15 -28.79
CA GLY A 112 30.56 0.60 -27.57
C GLY A 112 31.55 0.15 -26.54
N SER A 113 30.97 -0.13 -25.38
CA SER A 113 31.69 -0.57 -24.21
C SER A 113 31.29 -2.00 -23.87
N VAL A 114 32.20 -2.93 -24.12
CA VAL A 114 32.06 -4.35 -23.73
C VAL A 114 31.75 -4.48 -22.22
N LEU A 115 32.25 -3.55 -21.40
CA LEU A 115 31.98 -3.55 -19.96
C LEU A 115 30.53 -3.20 -19.64
N GLU A 116 29.95 -2.26 -20.39
CA GLU A 116 28.55 -1.87 -20.23
C GLU A 116 27.61 -3.00 -20.64
N ASP A 117 27.88 -3.65 -21.76
CA ASP A 117 27.13 -4.81 -22.22
C ASP A 117 27.18 -5.97 -21.22
N ARG A 118 28.38 -6.25 -20.69
CA ARG A 118 28.55 -7.30 -19.67
C ARG A 118 27.81 -6.96 -18.38
N TYR A 119 27.86 -5.70 -17.95
CA TYR A 119 27.15 -5.22 -16.77
C TYR A 119 25.62 -5.35 -16.95
N LYS A 120 25.08 -4.89 -18.08
CA LYS A 120 23.66 -5.00 -18.42
C LYS A 120 23.22 -6.46 -18.61
N SER A 121 24.05 -7.31 -19.19
CA SER A 121 23.80 -8.75 -19.31
C SER A 121 23.72 -9.44 -17.94
N LEU A 122 24.62 -9.10 -17.01
CA LEU A 122 24.56 -9.60 -15.64
C LEU A 122 23.31 -9.13 -14.89
N GLN A 123 22.84 -7.90 -15.16
CA GLN A 123 21.57 -7.40 -14.64
C GLN A 123 20.37 -8.13 -15.25
N LYS A 124 20.35 -8.34 -16.57
CA LYS A 124 19.28 -9.06 -17.29
C LYS A 124 19.12 -10.50 -16.78
N ARG A 125 20.24 -11.14 -16.43
CA ARG A 125 20.29 -12.47 -15.81
C ARG A 125 19.98 -12.49 -14.30
N ASN A 126 19.68 -11.34 -13.70
CA ASN A 126 19.49 -11.16 -12.26
C ASN A 126 20.67 -11.65 -11.39
N VAL A 127 21.88 -11.65 -11.92
CA VAL A 127 23.11 -11.95 -11.16
C VAL A 127 23.55 -10.70 -10.38
N LEU A 128 23.41 -9.53 -11.01
CA LEU A 128 23.63 -8.23 -10.40
C LEU A 128 22.32 -7.47 -10.31
N GLU A 129 22.14 -6.73 -9.22
CA GLU A 129 20.98 -5.85 -9.09
C GLU A 129 21.15 -4.55 -9.89
N THR A 130 20.02 -4.01 -10.31
CA THR A 130 19.93 -2.69 -10.93
C THR A 130 20.19 -1.61 -9.90
N ARG A 131 21.28 -0.85 -10.03
CA ARG A 131 21.64 0.26 -9.13
C ARG A 131 21.87 1.54 -9.93
N LYS A 132 21.55 2.68 -9.32
CA LYS A 132 21.97 4.00 -9.79
C LYS A 132 23.11 4.49 -8.91
N ARG A 133 24.11 5.16 -9.52
CA ARG A 133 25.22 5.75 -8.79
C ARG A 133 24.67 6.77 -7.79
N HIS A 134 24.99 6.58 -6.52
CA HIS A 134 24.62 7.55 -5.48
C HIS A 134 25.42 8.83 -5.68
N LYS A 135 24.75 9.98 -5.68
CA LYS A 135 25.42 11.28 -5.73
C LYS A 135 25.93 11.61 -4.32
N ALA A 136 27.17 12.05 -4.20
CA ALA A 136 27.68 12.57 -2.93
C ALA A 136 26.98 13.91 -2.63
N VAL A 137 25.90 13.85 -1.86
CA VAL A 137 25.12 15.03 -1.46
C VAL A 137 25.13 15.11 0.05
N VAL A 138 25.49 16.28 0.57
CA VAL A 138 25.43 16.57 2.01
C VAL A 138 24.10 17.23 2.31
N LYS A 139 23.40 16.76 3.34
CA LYS A 139 22.09 17.30 3.74
C LYS A 139 22.17 18.76 4.20
N TYR A 140 23.26 19.12 4.88
CA TYR A 140 23.48 20.46 5.43
C TYR A 140 24.79 21.03 4.90
N LYS A 141 24.80 22.34 4.62
CA LYS A 141 26.03 23.03 4.24
C LYS A 141 27.03 22.96 5.41
N PRO A 142 28.26 22.46 5.20
CA PRO A 142 29.26 22.47 6.26
C PRO A 142 29.57 23.91 6.66
N LYS A 143 29.70 24.16 7.97
CA LYS A 143 30.07 25.46 8.49
C LYS A 143 31.52 25.76 8.12
N THR A 144 31.72 26.74 7.25
CA THR A 144 33.05 27.27 6.94
C THR A 144 33.38 28.37 7.94
N ALA A 145 34.49 28.24 8.66
CA ALA A 145 35.02 29.26 9.55
C ALA A 145 36.47 29.59 9.17
N LEU A 146 36.81 30.87 9.10
CA LEU A 146 38.19 31.31 8.99
C LEU A 146 38.89 31.11 10.34
N LYS A 147 40.10 30.56 10.31
CA LYS A 147 40.97 30.54 11.48
C LYS A 147 41.29 31.97 11.90
N ARG A 148 41.45 32.19 13.21
CA ARG A 148 41.67 33.51 13.80
C ARG A 148 42.86 34.24 13.19
N ASP A 149 43.99 33.56 13.02
CA ASP A 149 45.23 34.16 12.54
C ASP A 149 45.09 34.71 11.11
N HIS A 150 44.36 33.99 10.25
CA HIS A 150 44.08 34.42 8.89
C HIS A 150 43.11 35.62 8.83
N ARG A 151 42.16 35.68 9.76
CA ARG A 151 41.27 36.85 9.89
C ARG A 151 42.06 38.08 10.32
N LEU A 152 42.92 37.94 11.33
CA LEU A 152 43.77 39.02 11.84
C LEU A 152 44.77 39.51 10.77
N PHE A 153 45.32 38.59 9.98
CA PHE A 153 46.22 38.92 8.87
C PHE A 153 45.52 39.79 7.81
N VAL A 154 44.31 39.41 7.38
CA VAL A 154 43.53 40.18 6.40
C VAL A 154 43.14 41.56 6.95
N GLU A 155 42.77 41.64 8.23
CA GLU A 155 42.47 42.92 8.90
C GLU A 155 43.69 43.83 8.96
N ALA A 156 44.87 43.28 9.27
CA ALA A 156 46.13 44.02 9.30
C ALA A 156 46.54 44.52 7.90
N GLU A 157 46.35 43.68 6.87
CA GLU A 157 46.67 44.02 5.49
C GLU A 157 45.71 45.10 4.94
N ALA A 158 44.40 44.96 5.18
CA ALA A 158 43.40 45.96 4.82
C ALA A 158 43.68 47.33 5.46
N LYS A 159 44.13 47.34 6.71
CA LYS A 159 44.53 48.56 7.42
C LYS A 159 45.82 49.18 6.89
N LYS A 160 46.73 48.36 6.35
CA LYS A 160 48.02 48.79 5.79
C LYS A 160 47.88 49.49 4.43
N TRP A 161 46.93 49.06 3.60
CA TRP A 161 46.74 49.58 2.24
C TRP A 161 45.50 50.48 2.07
N GLY A 162 44.67 50.61 3.11
CA GLY A 162 43.46 51.45 3.12
C GLY A 162 43.67 52.90 3.60
N GLN A 163 44.91 53.40 3.57
CA GLN A 163 45.24 54.82 3.77
C GLN A 163 45.79 55.44 2.49
#